data_AF-A0A6G0X169-F1
#
_entry.id   AF-A0A6G0X169-F1
#
_cell.length_a   1.000
_cell.length_b   1.000
_cell.length_c   1.000
_cell.angle_alpha   90.00
_cell.angle_beta   90.00
_cell.angle_gamma   90.00
#
_symmetry.space_group_name_H-M   'P 1'
#
loop_
_entity.id
_entity.type
_entity.pdbx_description
1 polymer ?
#
loop_
_entity_poly.entity_id
_entity_poly.type
_entity_poly.pdbx_seq_one_letter_code
_entity_poly.pdbx_strand_id
1 'polypeptide(L)'
;MPQEDDSRLRCDVLSAWASITQEKQRRQANRRRAVRFHYFKLLRQGFEAFRYPIQTQQERIQVLNRVSEKKLQARCFYAWLQHVRTRQVQARQELQARQNQLQLAFYQWKALHLKRIQDERDERTTAHFHRNKLIHAFFIRWKAFVKSRHHLLARVEISFKSHEVQDHQALQLTCFQQWREHTQSRVAQRFIIHRAQTHYELALTKRVFQAWVQFVGIRMWEEMIYLRAAKHRMQVLLRHCFIGWREKVHVWKQARAQTTMALTHWKMTMQRRAMKAWIQGVHIRQAKRHFRHEALEWRHALFLRQGLAHWIQAAFVLQEERMKEVQRRAALASDLLWRRIARIASHWQYVAVNHLIKGPRGPRLTHEHMTYPTPARNISFHDIVQPLGMSSVVVTSAPRRPQPRKPLELLYDGDPKQSPRSSKLDPVHIEPLVPEKEIPPKITDTGIRKYGIQIPPPRPISPKAVDQDLESLVDDMEARLQYWHEKKTEWKRHKHQLDELRLHLSSKTLPESTREVLQRTLEVMEATHRDHLAAHAASKAEMKSFAHQIEVLKSKRRNVN
;
A
#
# COMPACT_ATOMS: atom_id res chain seq x y z
N MET A 1 83.02 -122.95 -265.75
CA MET A 1 82.62 -121.94 -266.76
C MET A 1 81.13 -121.65 -266.57
N PRO A 2 80.65 -120.38 -266.59
CA PRO A 2 81.34 -119.08 -266.79
C PRO A 2 81.10 -117.99 -265.69
N GLN A 3 81.74 -116.82 -265.91
CA GLN A 3 81.98 -115.56 -265.14
C GLN A 3 80.77 -114.74 -264.62
N GLU A 4 81.10 -113.77 -263.73
CA GLU A 4 80.49 -112.42 -263.54
C GLU A 4 78.99 -112.38 -263.13
N ASP A 5 78.47 -111.55 -262.24
CA ASP A 5 78.88 -110.33 -261.54
C ASP A 5 78.26 -110.46 -260.11
N ASP A 6 78.98 -110.50 -258.99
CA ASP A 6 79.85 -109.48 -258.37
C ASP A 6 79.24 -108.07 -258.36
N SER A 7 78.58 -107.67 -257.26
CA SER A 7 78.60 -106.29 -256.68
C SER A 7 77.40 -105.99 -255.77
N ARG A 8 76.18 -106.50 -256.02
CA ARG A 8 74.97 -106.11 -255.23
C ARG A 8 74.78 -106.86 -253.91
N LEU A 9 75.43 -108.03 -253.78
CA LEU A 9 75.55 -108.85 -252.55
C LEU A 9 76.02 -108.09 -251.30
N ARG A 10 76.74 -106.96 -251.42
CA ARG A 10 77.31 -106.27 -250.25
C ARG A 10 76.40 -105.21 -249.62
N CYS A 11 75.34 -104.71 -250.28
CA CYS A 11 74.49 -103.66 -249.71
C CYS A 11 73.31 -104.19 -248.86
N ASP A 12 72.61 -105.24 -249.28
CA ASP A 12 71.39 -105.70 -248.59
C ASP A 12 71.67 -106.44 -247.27
N VAL A 13 72.81 -107.12 -247.17
CA VAL A 13 73.23 -107.79 -245.91
C VAL A 13 73.53 -106.79 -244.80
N LEU A 14 74.08 -105.62 -245.13
CA LEU A 14 74.42 -104.58 -244.15
C LEU A 14 73.18 -103.79 -243.67
N SER A 15 72.17 -103.55 -244.51
CA SER A 15 70.94 -102.85 -244.11
C SER A 15 70.02 -103.72 -243.24
N ALA A 16 69.91 -105.03 -243.55
CA ALA A 16 69.14 -105.96 -242.73
C ALA A 16 69.77 -106.18 -241.35
N TRP A 17 71.11 -106.29 -241.27
CA TRP A 17 71.84 -106.43 -239.99
C TRP A 17 71.71 -105.19 -239.09
N ALA A 18 71.61 -103.98 -239.68
CA ALA A 18 71.34 -102.74 -238.96
C ALA A 18 69.91 -102.71 -238.34
N SER A 19 68.88 -103.22 -239.04
CA SER A 19 67.51 -103.27 -238.49
C SER A 19 67.38 -104.22 -237.29
N ILE A 20 68.07 -105.37 -237.33
CA ILE A 20 68.03 -106.39 -236.26
C ILE A 20 68.84 -105.94 -235.02
N THR A 21 69.93 -105.20 -235.20
CA THR A 21 70.72 -104.63 -234.09
C THR A 21 70.00 -103.46 -233.41
N GLN A 22 69.22 -102.64 -234.15
CA GLN A 22 68.38 -101.59 -233.58
C GLN A 22 67.18 -102.14 -232.77
N GLU A 23 66.59 -103.25 -233.23
CA GLU A 23 65.49 -103.90 -232.53
C GLU A 23 65.93 -104.60 -231.23
N LYS A 24 67.16 -105.15 -231.18
CA LYS A 24 67.75 -105.73 -229.96
C LYS A 24 68.04 -104.67 -228.90
N GLN A 25 68.53 -103.48 -229.27
CA GLN A 25 68.71 -102.35 -228.34
C GLN A 25 67.38 -101.79 -227.82
N ARG A 26 66.33 -101.68 -228.67
CA ARG A 26 64.98 -101.24 -228.24
C ARG A 26 64.34 -102.19 -227.23
N ARG A 27 64.47 -103.51 -227.41
CA ARG A 27 63.93 -104.48 -226.43
C ARG A 27 64.70 -104.46 -225.10
N GLN A 28 66.01 -104.21 -225.11
CA GLN A 28 66.80 -104.02 -223.88
C GLN A 28 66.44 -102.72 -223.13
N ALA A 29 66.16 -101.62 -223.85
CA ALA A 29 65.66 -100.39 -223.27
C ALA A 29 64.27 -100.56 -222.62
N ASN A 30 63.38 -101.34 -223.25
CA ASN A 30 62.06 -101.65 -222.69
C ASN A 30 62.14 -102.59 -221.47
N ARG A 31 63.08 -103.54 -221.41
CA ARG A 31 63.34 -104.32 -220.18
C ARG A 31 63.81 -103.42 -219.02
N ARG A 32 64.70 -102.45 -219.27
CA ARG A 32 65.16 -101.49 -218.24
C ARG A 32 64.05 -100.56 -217.73
N ARG A 33 63.10 -100.17 -218.60
CA ARG A 33 61.91 -99.41 -218.18
C ARG A 33 60.92 -100.24 -217.35
N ALA A 34 60.71 -101.51 -217.71
CA ALA A 34 59.83 -102.41 -216.95
C ALA A 34 60.36 -102.71 -215.54
N VAL A 35 61.68 -102.88 -215.36
CA VAL A 35 62.29 -103.07 -214.03
C VAL A 35 62.17 -101.80 -213.18
N ARG A 36 62.38 -100.61 -213.77
CA ARG A 36 62.17 -99.33 -213.06
C ARG A 36 60.72 -99.14 -212.60
N PHE A 37 59.74 -99.56 -213.41
CA PHE A 37 58.33 -99.49 -213.02
C PHE A 37 57.99 -100.44 -211.86
N HIS A 38 58.61 -101.63 -211.82
CA HIS A 38 58.41 -102.58 -210.73
C HIS A 38 59.01 -102.06 -209.40
N TYR A 39 60.21 -101.48 -209.42
CA TYR A 39 60.83 -100.88 -208.22
C TYR A 39 60.05 -99.66 -207.70
N PHE A 40 59.52 -98.81 -208.57
CA PHE A 40 58.67 -97.68 -208.15
C PHE A 40 57.32 -98.12 -207.56
N LYS A 41 56.75 -99.22 -208.05
CA LYS A 41 55.50 -99.78 -207.52
C LYS A 41 55.71 -100.39 -206.12
N LEU A 42 56.85 -101.05 -205.89
CA LEU A 42 57.20 -101.60 -204.56
C LEU A 42 57.44 -100.48 -203.52
N LEU A 43 58.15 -99.41 -203.89
CA LEU A 43 58.37 -98.26 -203.01
C LEU A 43 57.07 -97.54 -202.62
N ARG A 44 56.09 -97.47 -203.53
CA ARG A 44 54.78 -96.88 -203.24
C ARG A 44 53.95 -97.72 -202.27
N GLN A 45 54.02 -99.05 -202.37
CA GLN A 45 53.34 -99.96 -201.43
C GLN A 45 53.98 -99.94 -200.03
N GLY A 46 55.31 -99.78 -199.93
CA GLY A 46 55.99 -99.61 -198.65
C GLY A 46 55.65 -98.30 -197.93
N PHE A 47 55.50 -97.19 -198.67
CA PHE A 47 55.21 -95.88 -198.08
C PHE A 47 53.75 -95.73 -197.60
N GLU A 48 52.78 -96.36 -198.27
CA GLU A 48 51.38 -96.30 -197.81
C GLU A 48 51.10 -97.20 -196.61
N ALA A 49 51.79 -98.34 -196.48
CA ALA A 49 51.69 -99.20 -195.29
C ALA A 49 52.22 -98.52 -194.01
N PHE A 50 53.16 -97.57 -194.13
CA PHE A 50 53.73 -96.84 -192.98
C PHE A 50 52.88 -95.64 -192.53
N ARG A 51 52.04 -95.08 -193.43
CA ARG A 51 51.23 -93.89 -193.14
C ARG A 51 49.99 -94.18 -192.28
N TYR A 52 49.39 -95.36 -192.43
CA TYR A 52 48.13 -95.73 -191.77
C TYR A 52 48.20 -95.84 -190.22
N PRO A 53 49.26 -96.41 -189.60
CA PRO A 53 49.31 -96.51 -188.13
C PRO A 53 49.63 -95.19 -187.41
N ILE A 54 50.28 -94.22 -188.08
CA ILE A 54 50.65 -92.94 -187.44
C ILE A 54 49.42 -92.04 -187.25
N GLN A 55 48.47 -92.05 -188.20
CA GLN A 55 47.24 -91.24 -188.08
C GLN A 55 46.29 -91.77 -187.01
N THR A 56 46.15 -93.10 -186.88
CA THR A 56 45.30 -93.71 -185.85
C THR A 56 45.82 -93.47 -184.42
N GLN A 57 47.13 -93.32 -184.24
CA GLN A 57 47.70 -93.00 -182.93
C GLN A 57 47.46 -91.54 -182.52
N GLN A 58 47.46 -90.59 -183.47
CA GLN A 58 47.19 -89.18 -183.18
C GLN A 58 45.74 -88.92 -182.75
N GLU A 59 44.76 -89.59 -183.35
CA GLU A 59 43.34 -89.43 -182.98
C GLU A 59 43.05 -89.97 -181.56
N ARG A 60 43.73 -91.06 -181.16
CA ARG A 60 43.60 -91.63 -179.81
C ARG A 60 44.10 -90.69 -178.71
N ILE A 61 45.17 -89.95 -178.98
CA ILE A 61 45.75 -88.97 -178.03
C ILE A 61 44.81 -87.79 -177.83
N GLN A 62 44.13 -87.32 -178.89
CA GLN A 62 43.18 -86.20 -178.78
C GLN A 62 41.95 -86.55 -177.94
N VAL A 63 41.44 -87.79 -177.99
CA VAL A 63 40.32 -88.22 -177.16
C VAL A 63 40.72 -88.34 -175.69
N LEU A 64 41.93 -88.85 -175.40
CA LEU A 64 42.45 -88.94 -174.02
C LEU A 64 42.61 -87.57 -173.37
N ASN A 65 43.06 -86.56 -174.11
CA ASN A 65 43.23 -85.20 -173.59
C ASN A 65 41.89 -84.53 -173.24
N ARG A 66 40.81 -84.78 -174.00
CA ARG A 66 39.47 -84.25 -173.65
C ARG A 66 38.91 -84.89 -172.37
N VAL A 67 39.21 -86.15 -172.11
CA VAL A 67 38.76 -86.86 -170.90
C VAL A 67 39.56 -86.42 -169.66
N SER A 68 40.86 -86.14 -169.81
CA SER A 68 41.69 -85.65 -168.72
C SER A 68 41.31 -84.21 -168.31
N GLU A 69 41.01 -83.33 -169.26
CA GLU A 69 40.54 -81.96 -168.99
C GLU A 69 39.21 -81.92 -168.22
N LYS A 70 38.23 -82.77 -168.59
CA LYS A 70 36.96 -82.86 -167.84
C LYS A 70 37.14 -83.40 -166.42
N LYS A 71 38.07 -84.34 -166.19
CA LYS A 71 38.39 -84.84 -164.84
C LYS A 71 39.08 -83.79 -163.98
N LEU A 72 39.94 -82.96 -164.58
CA LEU A 72 40.62 -81.87 -163.86
C LEU A 72 39.62 -80.79 -163.42
N GLN A 73 38.71 -80.38 -164.33
CA GLN A 73 37.64 -79.42 -164.02
C GLN A 73 36.71 -79.92 -162.89
N ALA A 74 36.33 -81.20 -162.90
CA ALA A 74 35.52 -81.79 -161.84
C ALA A 74 36.23 -81.81 -160.47
N ARG A 75 37.55 -82.08 -160.44
CA ARG A 75 38.35 -82.03 -159.20
C ARG A 75 38.48 -80.63 -158.64
N CYS A 76 38.72 -79.62 -159.49
CA CYS A 76 38.78 -78.22 -159.08
C CYS A 76 37.43 -77.73 -158.52
N PHE A 77 36.30 -78.15 -159.11
CA PHE A 77 34.97 -77.80 -158.61
C PHE A 77 34.67 -78.45 -157.25
N TYR A 78 35.07 -79.71 -157.05
CA TYR A 78 34.93 -80.38 -155.74
C TYR A 78 35.81 -79.76 -154.66
N ALA A 79 37.06 -79.40 -154.98
CA ALA A 79 37.95 -78.72 -154.04
C ALA A 79 37.41 -77.34 -153.62
N TRP A 80 36.85 -76.57 -154.57
CA TRP A 80 36.19 -75.30 -154.28
C TRP A 80 34.94 -75.48 -153.42
N LEU A 81 34.08 -76.45 -153.74
CA LEU A 81 32.88 -76.75 -152.95
C LEU A 81 33.23 -77.15 -151.51
N GLN A 82 34.30 -77.92 -151.34
CA GLN A 82 34.79 -78.35 -150.03
C GLN A 82 35.36 -77.17 -149.22
N HIS A 83 36.04 -76.22 -149.88
CA HIS A 83 36.53 -74.99 -149.26
C HIS A 83 35.39 -74.05 -148.83
N VAL A 84 34.33 -73.94 -149.63
CA VAL A 84 33.12 -73.17 -149.26
C VAL A 84 32.42 -73.81 -148.06
N ARG A 85 32.30 -75.14 -148.03
CA ARG A 85 31.70 -75.86 -146.88
C ARG A 85 32.51 -75.68 -145.60
N THR A 86 33.84 -75.76 -145.65
CA THR A 86 34.68 -75.55 -144.46
C THR A 86 34.61 -74.09 -143.96
N ARG A 87 34.60 -73.11 -144.87
CA ARG A 87 34.36 -71.69 -144.52
C ARG A 87 33.01 -71.46 -143.84
N GLN A 88 31.96 -72.14 -144.30
CA GLN A 88 30.62 -72.00 -143.75
C GLN A 88 30.50 -72.62 -142.35
N VAL A 89 31.21 -73.72 -142.10
CA VAL A 89 31.29 -74.35 -140.76
C VAL A 89 32.11 -73.48 -139.80
N GLN A 90 33.25 -72.93 -140.25
CA GLN A 90 34.07 -72.02 -139.44
C GLN A 90 33.32 -70.75 -139.05
N ALA A 91 32.60 -70.12 -139.99
CA ALA A 91 31.78 -68.94 -139.69
C ALA A 91 30.66 -69.22 -138.67
N ARG A 92 30.06 -70.42 -138.68
CA ARG A 92 29.05 -70.83 -137.68
C ARG A 92 29.67 -71.10 -136.31
N GLN A 93 30.88 -71.66 -136.26
CA GLN A 93 31.61 -71.90 -135.02
C GLN A 93 32.07 -70.59 -134.36
N GLU A 94 32.52 -69.60 -135.15
CA GLU A 94 32.89 -68.27 -134.64
C GLU A 94 31.69 -67.50 -134.07
N LEU A 95 30.51 -67.64 -134.69
CA LEU A 95 29.28 -67.01 -134.19
C LEU A 95 28.83 -67.63 -132.85
N GLN A 96 28.92 -68.96 -132.72
CA GLN A 96 28.61 -69.66 -131.47
C GLN A 96 29.64 -69.35 -130.36
N ALA A 97 30.93 -69.25 -130.70
CA ALA A 97 31.97 -68.86 -129.75
C ALA A 97 31.73 -67.44 -129.19
N ARG A 98 31.33 -66.48 -130.04
CA ARG A 98 30.97 -65.13 -129.60
C ARG A 98 29.71 -65.09 -128.73
N GLN A 99 28.69 -65.88 -129.07
CA GLN A 99 27.48 -65.99 -128.23
C GLN A 99 27.79 -66.57 -126.84
N ASN A 100 28.64 -67.60 -126.76
CA ASN A 100 29.02 -68.21 -125.48
C ASN A 100 29.86 -67.25 -124.62
N GLN A 101 30.76 -66.46 -125.21
CA GLN A 101 31.52 -65.43 -124.48
C GLN A 101 30.62 -64.31 -123.95
N LEU A 102 29.62 -63.87 -124.73
CA LEU A 102 28.66 -62.87 -124.28
C LEU A 102 27.76 -63.40 -123.16
N GLN A 103 27.32 -64.66 -123.22
CA GLN A 103 26.56 -65.26 -122.13
C GLN A 103 27.39 -65.38 -120.85
N LEU A 104 28.65 -65.81 -120.94
CA LEU A 104 29.54 -65.92 -119.78
C LEU A 104 29.80 -64.55 -119.12
N ALA A 105 30.05 -63.52 -119.92
CA ALA A 105 30.23 -62.15 -119.43
C ALA A 105 28.95 -61.61 -118.76
N PHE A 106 27.77 -61.94 -119.29
CA PHE A 106 26.50 -61.53 -118.69
C PHE A 106 26.22 -62.24 -117.36
N TYR A 107 26.54 -63.54 -117.26
CA TYR A 107 26.43 -64.27 -115.99
C TYR A 107 27.41 -63.74 -114.92
N GLN A 108 28.64 -63.43 -115.31
CA GLN A 108 29.63 -62.83 -114.40
C GLN A 108 29.20 -61.43 -113.93
N TRP A 109 28.68 -60.60 -114.84
CA TRP A 109 28.12 -59.29 -114.48
C TRP A 109 26.92 -59.42 -113.53
N LYS A 110 25.99 -60.33 -113.81
CA LYS A 110 24.81 -60.58 -112.96
C LYS A 110 25.21 -61.05 -111.56
N ALA A 111 26.19 -61.94 -111.44
CA ALA A 111 26.69 -62.42 -110.15
C ALA A 111 27.37 -61.30 -109.35
N LEU A 112 28.20 -60.48 -109.99
CA LEU A 112 28.87 -59.34 -109.33
C LEU A 112 27.88 -58.25 -108.91
N HIS A 113 26.86 -57.98 -109.73
CA HIS A 113 25.81 -57.01 -109.41
C HIS A 113 24.96 -57.46 -108.21
N LEU A 114 24.55 -58.73 -108.18
CA LEU A 114 23.79 -59.28 -107.04
C LEU A 114 24.61 -59.28 -105.75
N LYS A 115 25.90 -59.61 -105.83
CA LYS A 115 26.81 -59.54 -104.67
C LYS A 115 26.91 -58.10 -104.13
N ARG A 116 27.08 -57.12 -105.02
CA ARG A 116 27.15 -55.70 -104.64
C ARG A 116 25.85 -55.18 -104.01
N ILE A 117 24.69 -55.63 -104.48
CA ILE A 117 23.40 -55.29 -103.85
C ILE A 117 23.27 -55.91 -102.45
N GLN A 118 23.79 -57.12 -102.27
CA GLN A 118 23.77 -57.80 -100.96
C GLN A 118 24.71 -57.11 -99.96
N ASP A 119 25.92 -56.77 -100.40
CA ASP A 119 26.90 -56.05 -99.57
C ASP A 119 26.35 -54.67 -99.13
N GLU A 120 25.67 -53.93 -100.02
CA GLU A 120 25.02 -52.66 -99.65
C GLU A 120 23.87 -52.82 -98.64
N ARG A 121 23.14 -53.95 -98.66
CA ARG A 121 22.09 -54.24 -97.69
C ARG A 121 22.68 -54.59 -96.32
N ASP A 122 23.78 -55.33 -96.31
CA ASP A 122 24.47 -55.73 -95.08
C ASP A 122 25.17 -54.53 -94.43
N GLU A 123 25.72 -53.59 -95.21
CA GLU A 123 26.24 -52.31 -94.69
C GLU A 123 25.14 -51.42 -94.08
N ARG A 124 23.95 -51.35 -94.70
CA ARG A 124 22.82 -50.57 -94.16
C ARG A 124 22.26 -51.15 -92.87
N THR A 125 22.17 -52.47 -92.76
CA THR A 125 21.67 -53.15 -91.56
C THR A 125 22.66 -53.04 -90.40
N THR A 126 23.96 -53.20 -90.65
CA THR A 126 25.01 -53.03 -89.63
C THR A 126 25.10 -51.59 -89.11
N ALA A 127 25.00 -50.59 -89.99
CA ALA A 127 24.92 -49.18 -89.59
C ALA A 127 23.69 -48.87 -88.73
N HIS A 128 22.53 -49.44 -89.07
CA HIS A 128 21.29 -49.28 -88.30
C HIS A 128 21.38 -49.93 -86.91
N PHE A 129 21.95 -51.15 -86.83
CA PHE A 129 22.19 -51.83 -85.55
C PHE A 129 23.17 -51.05 -84.66
N HIS A 130 24.24 -50.49 -85.24
CA HIS A 130 25.20 -49.67 -84.50
C HIS A 130 24.54 -48.41 -83.92
N ARG A 131 23.72 -47.72 -84.73
CA ARG A 131 22.97 -46.53 -84.30
C ARG A 131 22.00 -46.83 -83.15
N ASN A 132 21.24 -47.93 -83.25
CA ASN A 132 20.31 -48.33 -82.18
C ASN A 132 21.04 -48.73 -80.88
N LYS A 133 22.19 -49.39 -80.99
CA LYS A 133 23.01 -49.74 -79.83
C LYS A 133 23.55 -48.50 -79.09
N LEU A 134 23.98 -47.48 -79.83
CA LEU A 134 24.43 -46.21 -79.25
C LEU A 134 23.30 -45.46 -78.53
N ILE A 135 22.11 -45.40 -79.14
CA ILE A 135 20.93 -44.78 -78.52
C ILE A 135 20.57 -45.53 -77.22
N HIS A 136 20.56 -46.86 -77.25
CA HIS A 136 20.22 -47.65 -76.07
C HIS A 136 21.27 -47.49 -74.94
N ALA A 137 22.56 -47.49 -75.28
CA ALA A 137 23.64 -47.23 -74.33
C ALA A 137 23.53 -45.83 -73.68
N PHE A 138 23.17 -44.82 -74.48
CA PHE A 138 22.95 -43.47 -73.97
C PHE A 138 21.76 -43.41 -73.00
N PHE A 139 20.63 -44.04 -73.34
CA PHE A 139 19.46 -44.10 -72.46
C PHE A 139 19.72 -44.83 -71.15
N ILE A 140 20.49 -45.92 -71.16
CA ILE A 140 20.88 -46.64 -69.94
C ILE A 140 21.73 -45.73 -69.05
N ARG A 141 22.70 -45.02 -69.63
CA ARG A 141 23.59 -44.11 -68.90
C ARG A 141 22.85 -42.89 -68.35
N TRP A 142 21.91 -42.34 -69.12
CA TRP A 142 21.03 -41.26 -68.68
C TRP A 142 20.11 -41.72 -67.53
N LYS A 143 19.50 -42.91 -67.62
CA LYS A 143 18.67 -43.47 -66.54
C LYS A 143 19.46 -43.67 -65.25
N ALA A 144 20.70 -44.15 -65.34
CA ALA A 144 21.59 -44.28 -64.19
C ALA A 144 21.93 -42.91 -63.57
N PHE A 145 22.24 -41.92 -64.40
CA PHE A 145 22.51 -40.54 -63.94
C PHE A 145 21.30 -39.93 -63.22
N VAL A 146 20.09 -40.08 -63.76
CA VAL A 146 18.85 -39.56 -63.14
C VAL A 146 18.61 -40.22 -61.78
N LYS A 147 18.80 -41.56 -61.67
CA LYS A 147 18.70 -42.26 -60.39
C LYS A 147 19.71 -41.77 -59.36
N SER A 148 20.98 -41.63 -59.75
CA SER A 148 22.03 -41.12 -58.87
C SER A 148 21.74 -39.69 -58.40
N ARG A 149 21.27 -38.83 -59.29
CA ARG A 149 20.88 -37.45 -58.95
C ARG A 149 19.67 -37.42 -58.01
N HIS A 150 18.68 -38.28 -58.22
CA HIS A 150 17.52 -38.37 -57.34
C HIS A 150 17.90 -38.89 -55.94
N HIS A 151 18.79 -39.88 -55.85
CA HIS A 151 19.34 -40.33 -54.58
C HIS A 151 20.13 -39.24 -53.85
N LEU A 152 20.92 -38.44 -54.58
CA LEU A 152 21.65 -37.32 -53.99
C LEU A 152 20.71 -36.27 -53.40
N LEU A 153 19.66 -35.88 -54.16
CA LEU A 153 18.66 -34.92 -53.70
C LEU A 153 17.87 -35.43 -52.50
N ALA A 154 17.45 -36.71 -52.50
CA ALA A 154 16.79 -37.32 -51.36
C ALA A 154 17.68 -37.34 -50.11
N ARG A 155 18.99 -37.59 -50.27
CA ARG A 155 19.94 -37.55 -49.14
C ARG A 155 20.11 -36.15 -48.57
N VAL A 156 20.18 -35.14 -49.43
CA VAL A 156 20.25 -33.73 -49.03
C VAL A 156 18.97 -33.33 -48.29
N GLU A 157 17.80 -33.72 -48.79
CA GLU A 157 16.51 -33.40 -48.16
C GLU A 157 16.35 -34.08 -46.78
N ILE A 158 16.79 -35.32 -46.63
CA ILE A 158 16.81 -36.03 -45.34
C ILE A 158 17.77 -35.33 -44.36
N SER A 159 18.96 -34.92 -44.82
CA SER A 159 19.90 -34.19 -43.96
C SER A 159 19.38 -32.81 -43.55
N PHE A 160 18.68 -32.11 -44.44
CA PHE A 160 18.09 -30.81 -44.15
C PHE A 160 16.97 -30.93 -43.11
N LYS A 161 16.05 -31.88 -43.28
CA LYS A 161 14.99 -32.16 -42.31
C LYS A 161 15.54 -32.58 -40.94
N SER A 162 16.62 -33.37 -40.92
CA SER A 162 17.28 -33.75 -39.66
C SER A 162 17.93 -32.54 -38.97
N HIS A 163 18.51 -31.61 -39.74
CA HIS A 163 19.10 -30.38 -39.18
C HIS A 163 18.02 -29.45 -38.65
N GLU A 164 16.89 -29.32 -39.36
CA GLU A 164 15.75 -28.51 -38.95
C GLU A 164 15.12 -29.01 -37.64
N VAL A 165 15.00 -30.34 -37.48
CA VAL A 165 14.55 -30.96 -36.22
C VAL A 165 15.55 -30.72 -35.08
N GLN A 166 16.86 -30.81 -35.36
CA GLN A 166 17.90 -30.55 -34.36
C GLN A 166 17.92 -29.07 -33.93
N ASP A 167 17.79 -28.14 -34.87
CA ASP A 167 17.69 -26.71 -34.58
C ASP A 167 16.42 -26.39 -33.77
N HIS A 168 15.28 -27.01 -34.12
CA HIS A 168 14.05 -26.89 -33.33
C HIS A 168 14.21 -27.43 -31.90
N GLN A 169 14.86 -28.58 -31.73
CA GLN A 169 15.14 -29.13 -30.40
C GLN A 169 16.11 -28.24 -29.60
N ALA A 170 17.15 -27.69 -30.24
CA ALA A 170 18.07 -26.76 -29.60
C ALA A 170 17.37 -25.46 -29.17
N LEU A 171 16.48 -24.91 -30.01
CA LEU A 171 15.63 -23.77 -29.67
C LEU A 171 14.70 -24.08 -28.49
N GLN A 172 14.05 -25.24 -28.49
CA GLN A 172 13.20 -25.65 -27.36
C GLN A 172 13.99 -25.77 -26.06
N LEU A 173 15.18 -26.38 -26.09
CA LEU A 173 16.04 -26.52 -24.93
C LEU A 173 16.55 -25.17 -24.42
N THR A 174 16.97 -24.27 -25.31
CA THR A 174 17.42 -22.92 -24.92
C THR A 174 16.26 -22.07 -24.39
N CYS A 175 15.08 -22.11 -25.00
CA CYS A 175 13.88 -21.47 -24.46
C CYS A 175 13.50 -22.04 -23.09
N PHE A 176 13.59 -23.36 -22.89
CA PHE A 176 13.30 -23.98 -21.60
C PHE A 176 14.34 -23.60 -20.53
N GLN A 177 15.62 -23.53 -20.89
CA GLN A 177 16.67 -23.06 -20.00
C GLN A 177 16.46 -21.59 -19.62
N GLN A 178 16.19 -20.71 -20.58
CA GLN A 178 15.89 -19.30 -20.32
C GLN A 178 14.64 -19.13 -19.45
N TRP A 179 13.59 -19.92 -19.71
CA TRP A 179 12.40 -19.94 -18.86
C TRP A 179 12.74 -20.40 -17.44
N ARG A 180 13.50 -21.49 -17.30
CA ARG A 180 13.94 -22.01 -15.99
C ARG A 180 14.78 -20.97 -15.24
N GLU A 181 15.75 -20.34 -15.88
CA GLU A 181 16.56 -19.27 -15.30
C GLU A 181 15.67 -18.08 -14.89
N HIS A 182 14.76 -17.64 -15.77
CA HIS A 182 13.84 -16.56 -15.46
C HIS A 182 12.95 -16.88 -14.26
N THR A 183 12.40 -18.09 -14.19
CA THR A 183 11.58 -18.52 -13.03
C THR A 183 12.41 -18.58 -11.75
N GLN A 184 13.64 -19.09 -11.80
CA GLN A 184 14.55 -19.12 -10.65
C GLN A 184 14.93 -17.71 -10.19
N SER A 185 15.29 -16.80 -11.10
CA SER A 185 15.56 -15.39 -10.80
C SER A 185 14.33 -14.70 -10.21
N ARG A 186 13.12 -14.96 -10.73
CA ARG A 186 11.86 -14.43 -10.17
C ARG A 186 11.61 -14.92 -8.75
N VAL A 187 11.84 -16.20 -8.46
CA VAL A 187 11.69 -16.77 -7.11
C VAL A 187 12.72 -16.16 -6.15
N ALA A 188 13.99 -16.07 -6.57
CA ALA A 188 15.04 -15.43 -5.78
C ALA A 188 14.73 -13.95 -5.50
N GLN A 189 14.25 -13.21 -6.51
CA GLN A 189 13.84 -11.81 -6.36
C GLN A 189 12.68 -11.67 -5.38
N ARG A 190 11.65 -12.54 -5.47
CA ARG A 190 10.55 -12.56 -4.49
C ARG A 190 11.04 -12.82 -3.07
N PHE A 191 11.98 -13.75 -2.91
CA PHE A 191 12.58 -14.03 -1.61
C PHE A 191 13.36 -12.83 -1.05
N ILE A 192 14.15 -12.14 -1.89
CA ILE A 192 14.88 -10.93 -1.49
C ILE A 192 13.91 -9.80 -1.10
N ILE A 193 12.87 -9.57 -1.89
CA ILE A 193 11.84 -8.57 -1.61
C ILE A 193 11.13 -8.89 -0.29
N HIS A 194 10.71 -10.14 -0.11
CA HIS A 194 10.08 -10.57 1.14
C HIS A 194 11.02 -10.37 2.33
N ARG A 195 12.29 -10.78 2.23
CA ARG A 195 13.28 -10.56 3.28
C ARG A 195 13.49 -9.08 3.60
N ALA A 196 13.52 -8.22 2.58
CA ALA A 196 13.64 -6.78 2.74
C ALA A 196 12.40 -6.18 3.42
N GLN A 197 11.20 -6.64 3.06
CA GLN A 197 9.94 -6.26 3.70
C GLN A 197 9.92 -6.68 5.17
N THR A 198 10.22 -7.94 5.48
CA THR A 198 10.29 -8.42 6.87
C THR A 198 11.33 -7.66 7.68
N HIS A 199 12.50 -7.37 7.11
CA HIS A 199 13.52 -6.58 7.79
C HIS A 199 13.04 -5.14 8.06
N TYR A 200 12.37 -4.52 7.08
CA TYR A 200 11.77 -3.19 7.26
C TYR A 200 10.68 -3.18 8.33
N GLU A 201 9.78 -4.17 8.33
CA GLU A 201 8.74 -4.32 9.35
C GLU A 201 9.33 -4.53 10.74
N LEU A 202 10.36 -5.37 10.88
CA LEU A 202 11.07 -5.58 12.15
C LEU A 202 11.79 -4.30 12.62
N ALA A 203 12.44 -3.57 11.72
CA ALA A 203 13.09 -2.31 12.05
C ALA A 203 12.06 -1.24 12.47
N LEU A 204 10.93 -1.16 11.76
CA LEU A 204 9.85 -0.22 12.05
C LEU A 204 9.20 -0.53 13.40
N THR A 205 8.84 -1.80 13.66
CA THR A 205 8.27 -2.24 14.94
C THR A 205 9.22 -1.98 16.09
N LYS A 206 10.52 -2.29 15.95
CA LYS A 206 11.53 -1.96 16.95
C LYS A 206 11.61 -0.45 17.22
N ARG A 207 11.63 0.38 16.17
CA ARG A 207 11.70 1.84 16.30
C ARG A 207 10.45 2.42 16.98
N VAL A 208 9.27 1.96 16.57
CA VAL A 208 7.99 2.38 17.17
C VAL A 208 7.90 1.93 18.63
N PHE A 209 8.30 0.70 18.93
CA PHE A 209 8.32 0.18 20.30
C PHE A 209 9.30 0.96 21.19
N GLN A 210 10.50 1.27 20.70
CA GLN A 210 11.45 2.12 21.42
C GLN A 210 10.90 3.52 21.68
N ALA A 211 10.26 4.15 20.68
CA ALA A 211 9.62 5.45 20.85
C ALA A 211 8.46 5.39 21.86
N TRP A 212 7.68 4.31 21.86
CA TRP A 212 6.62 4.09 22.83
C TRP A 212 7.17 3.92 24.26
N VAL A 213 8.21 3.11 24.45
CA VAL A 213 8.88 2.95 25.76
C VAL A 213 9.43 4.29 26.27
N GLN A 214 10.04 5.09 25.39
CA GLN A 214 10.51 6.43 25.74
C GLN A 214 9.34 7.34 26.14
N PHE A 215 8.24 7.33 25.40
CA PHE A 215 7.04 8.10 25.72
C PHE A 215 6.44 7.71 27.08
N VAL A 216 6.27 6.42 27.35
CA VAL A 216 5.79 5.93 28.65
C VAL A 216 6.76 6.33 29.75
N GLY A 217 8.07 6.20 29.54
CA GLY A 217 9.08 6.62 30.50
C GLY A 217 9.00 8.12 30.84
N ILE A 218 8.85 8.97 29.83
CA ILE A 218 8.65 10.42 30.01
C ILE A 218 7.37 10.68 30.81
N ARG A 219 6.26 10.01 30.47
CA ARG A 219 4.97 10.20 31.17
C ARG A 219 5.03 9.78 32.63
N MET A 220 5.63 8.63 32.93
CA MET A 220 5.84 8.18 34.30
C MET A 220 6.72 9.17 35.09
N TRP A 221 7.76 9.71 34.44
CA TRP A 221 8.64 10.69 35.06
C TRP A 221 7.92 12.01 35.36
N GLU A 222 7.12 12.52 34.41
CA GLU A 222 6.27 13.70 34.60
C GLU A 222 5.28 13.50 35.75
N GLU A 223 4.61 12.35 35.80
CA GLU A 223 3.67 12.02 36.88
C GLU A 223 4.38 11.96 38.25
N MET A 224 5.56 11.35 38.31
CA MET A 224 6.35 11.31 39.53
C MET A 224 6.79 12.72 39.98
N ILE A 225 7.23 13.58 39.04
CA ILE A 225 7.56 14.97 39.34
C ILE A 225 6.32 15.72 39.84
N TYR A 226 5.17 15.54 39.19
CA TYR A 226 3.92 16.16 39.60
C TYR A 226 3.53 15.75 41.03
N LEU A 227 3.58 14.46 41.35
CA LEU A 227 3.29 13.96 42.70
C LEU A 227 4.28 14.52 43.74
N ARG A 228 5.58 14.60 43.41
CA ARG A 228 6.59 15.23 44.27
C ARG A 228 6.32 16.72 44.48
N ALA A 229 5.96 17.45 43.42
CA ALA A 229 5.61 18.86 43.49
C ALA A 229 4.33 19.09 44.30
N ALA A 230 3.31 18.25 44.14
CA ALA A 230 2.08 18.28 44.92
C ALA A 230 2.35 18.02 46.41
N LYS A 231 3.17 17.02 46.74
CA LYS A 231 3.60 16.73 48.12
C LYS A 231 4.37 17.91 48.72
N HIS A 232 5.32 18.48 47.98
CA HIS A 232 6.06 19.65 48.42
C HIS A 232 5.14 20.86 48.66
N ARG A 233 4.21 21.13 47.74
CA ARG A 233 3.20 22.20 47.89
C ARG A 233 2.37 21.99 49.16
N MET A 234 1.91 20.78 49.41
CA MET A 234 1.15 20.46 50.63
C MET A 234 1.99 20.71 51.90
N GLN A 235 3.26 20.29 51.91
CA GLN A 235 4.16 20.55 53.04
C GLN A 235 4.39 22.05 53.27
N VAL A 236 4.58 22.82 52.20
CA VAL A 236 4.72 24.29 52.27
C VAL A 236 3.46 24.92 52.84
N LEU A 237 2.27 24.52 52.36
CA LEU A 237 0.99 25.02 52.88
C LEU A 237 0.81 24.69 54.37
N LEU A 238 1.07 23.44 54.78
CA LEU A 238 1.01 23.03 56.18
C LEU A 238 1.97 23.84 57.05
N ARG A 239 3.19 24.11 56.58
CA ARG A 239 4.16 24.95 57.28
C ARG A 239 3.64 26.38 57.46
N HIS A 240 3.08 26.98 56.42
CA HIS A 240 2.48 28.33 56.51
C HIS A 240 1.29 28.36 57.47
N CYS A 241 0.39 27.37 57.40
CA CYS A 241 -0.73 27.24 58.32
C CYS A 241 -0.25 27.10 59.77
N PHE A 242 0.81 26.31 60.01
CA PHE A 242 1.37 26.12 61.35
C PHE A 242 2.04 27.40 61.89
N ILE A 243 2.76 28.13 61.05
CA ILE A 243 3.33 29.44 61.41
C ILE A 243 2.21 30.42 61.78
N GLY A 244 1.18 30.56 60.94
CA GLY A 244 0.04 31.43 61.22
C GLY A 244 -0.76 31.02 62.46
N TRP A 245 -0.91 29.72 62.71
CA TRP A 245 -1.48 29.22 63.96
C TRP A 245 -0.62 29.60 65.18
N ARG A 246 0.70 29.40 65.10
CA ARG A 246 1.64 29.74 66.19
C ARG A 246 1.61 31.23 66.51
N GLU A 247 1.59 32.09 65.50
CA GLU A 247 1.46 33.55 65.65
C GLU A 247 0.14 33.91 66.34
N LYS A 248 -0.99 33.35 65.89
CA LYS A 248 -2.30 33.56 66.53
C LYS A 248 -2.29 33.11 67.99
N VAL A 249 -1.74 31.94 68.30
CA VAL A 249 -1.60 31.46 69.68
C VAL A 249 -0.76 32.42 70.52
N HIS A 250 0.32 32.98 69.97
CA HIS A 250 1.14 33.97 70.67
C HIS A 250 0.35 35.25 70.96
N VAL A 251 -0.36 35.80 69.97
CA VAL A 251 -1.23 36.98 70.12
C VAL A 251 -2.29 36.73 71.19
N TRP A 252 -2.93 35.55 71.18
CA TRP A 252 -3.93 35.17 72.17
C TRP A 252 -3.34 35.07 73.59
N LYS A 253 -2.15 34.48 73.74
CA LYS A 253 -1.45 34.42 75.04
C LYS A 253 -1.13 35.82 75.55
N GLN A 254 -0.66 36.71 74.68
CA GLN A 254 -0.35 38.10 75.02
C GLN A 254 -1.61 38.88 75.42
N ALA A 255 -2.70 38.76 74.66
CA ALA A 255 -3.99 39.37 74.98
C ALA A 255 -4.56 38.84 76.31
N ARG A 256 -4.43 37.53 76.57
CA ARG A 256 -4.83 36.93 77.85
C ARG A 256 -3.98 37.48 79.00
N ALA A 257 -2.67 37.59 78.83
CA ALA A 257 -1.78 38.18 79.83
C ALA A 257 -2.16 39.65 80.12
N GLN A 258 -2.39 40.47 79.09
CA GLN A 258 -2.87 41.85 79.23
C GLN A 258 -4.22 41.91 79.95
N THR A 259 -5.16 41.01 79.62
CA THR A 259 -6.46 40.93 80.30
C THR A 259 -6.30 40.56 81.77
N THR A 260 -5.43 39.58 82.09
CA THR A 260 -5.16 39.22 83.49
C THR A 260 -4.54 40.38 84.26
N MET A 261 -3.60 41.13 83.66
CA MET A 261 -3.02 42.33 84.27
C MET A 261 -4.06 43.44 84.46
N ALA A 262 -4.95 43.64 83.49
CA ALA A 262 -6.05 44.61 83.61
C ALA A 262 -7.02 44.23 84.74
N LEU A 263 -7.35 42.94 84.88
CA LEU A 263 -8.21 42.44 85.96
C LEU A 263 -7.55 42.55 87.34
N THR A 264 -6.25 42.26 87.46
CA THR A 264 -5.52 42.45 88.74
C THR A 264 -5.46 43.93 89.10
N HIS A 265 -5.15 44.81 88.14
CA HIS A 265 -5.18 46.26 88.35
C HIS A 265 -6.56 46.76 88.76
N TRP A 266 -7.63 46.29 88.09
CA TRP A 266 -9.01 46.62 88.43
C TRP A 266 -9.37 46.14 89.84
N LYS A 267 -9.02 44.90 90.21
CA LYS A 267 -9.22 44.36 91.56
C LYS A 267 -8.52 45.22 92.61
N MET A 268 -7.24 45.54 92.40
CA MET A 268 -6.47 46.40 93.33
C MET A 268 -7.07 47.80 93.44
N THR A 269 -7.53 48.37 92.32
CA THR A 269 -8.21 49.67 92.29
C THR A 269 -9.51 49.63 93.10
N MET A 270 -10.31 48.59 92.94
CA MET A 270 -11.55 48.40 93.70
C MET A 270 -11.29 48.19 95.20
N GLN A 271 -10.28 47.39 95.56
CA GLN A 271 -9.86 47.21 96.95
C GLN A 271 -9.40 48.54 97.57
N ARG A 272 -8.60 49.34 96.85
CA ARG A 272 -8.17 50.68 97.30
C ARG A 272 -9.35 51.61 97.51
N ARG A 273 -10.31 51.64 96.56
CA ARG A 273 -11.54 52.45 96.68
C ARG A 273 -12.39 52.03 97.88
N ALA A 274 -12.59 50.71 98.06
CA ALA A 274 -13.33 50.17 99.20
C ALA A 274 -12.65 50.50 100.54
N MET A 275 -11.33 50.34 100.63
CA MET A 275 -10.55 50.70 101.83
C MET A 275 -10.64 52.19 102.13
N LYS A 276 -10.51 53.06 101.12
CA LYS A 276 -10.66 54.51 101.27
C LYS A 276 -12.06 54.88 101.78
N ALA A 277 -13.11 54.29 101.20
CA ALA A 277 -14.49 54.48 101.64
C ALA A 277 -14.71 53.98 103.08
N TRP A 278 -14.09 52.85 103.45
CA TRP A 278 -14.14 52.33 104.82
C TRP A 278 -13.46 53.26 105.83
N ILE A 279 -12.24 53.73 105.54
CA ILE A 279 -11.52 54.72 106.37
C ILE A 279 -12.35 55.99 106.52
N GLN A 280 -12.86 56.54 105.41
CA GLN A 280 -13.76 57.70 105.45
C GLN A 280 -15.00 57.43 106.32
N GLY A 281 -15.61 56.26 106.20
CA GLY A 281 -16.73 55.84 107.04
C GLY A 281 -16.36 55.72 108.53
N VAL A 282 -15.16 55.22 108.87
CA VAL A 282 -14.64 55.18 110.24
C VAL A 282 -14.44 56.59 110.79
N HIS A 283 -13.82 57.48 110.03
CA HIS A 283 -13.63 58.88 110.41
C HIS A 283 -14.96 59.60 110.64
N ILE A 284 -15.95 59.41 109.75
CA ILE A 284 -17.30 59.96 109.91
C ILE A 284 -17.96 59.40 111.18
N ARG A 285 -17.80 58.11 111.48
CA ARG A 285 -18.34 57.50 112.72
C ARG A 285 -17.65 58.04 113.97
N GLN A 286 -16.32 58.21 113.94
CA GLN A 286 -15.56 58.79 115.04
C GLN A 286 -15.95 60.24 115.29
N ALA A 287 -16.06 61.06 114.23
CA ALA A 287 -16.56 62.42 114.32
C ALA A 287 -17.98 62.46 114.89
N LYS A 288 -18.90 61.61 114.42
CA LYS A 288 -20.25 61.50 115.01
C LYS A 288 -20.22 61.09 116.48
N ARG A 289 -19.31 60.20 116.88
CA ARG A 289 -19.14 59.80 118.29
C ARG A 289 -18.61 60.95 119.13
N HIS A 290 -17.62 61.70 118.62
CA HIS A 290 -17.09 62.90 119.25
C HIS A 290 -18.18 63.94 119.46
N PHE A 291 -18.92 64.32 118.41
CA PHE A 291 -20.02 65.28 118.53
C PHE A 291 -21.12 64.82 119.48
N ARG A 292 -21.43 63.51 119.55
CA ARG A 292 -22.37 62.97 120.55
C ARG A 292 -21.83 63.09 121.97
N HIS A 293 -20.55 62.80 122.18
CA HIS A 293 -19.91 62.92 123.49
C HIS A 293 -19.91 64.38 123.94
N GLU A 294 -19.47 65.29 123.07
CA GLU A 294 -19.47 66.73 123.28
C GLU A 294 -20.88 67.26 123.58
N ALA A 295 -21.91 66.79 122.85
CA ALA A 295 -23.30 67.13 123.13
C ALA A 295 -23.79 66.60 124.50
N LEU A 296 -23.33 65.42 124.92
CA LEU A 296 -23.64 64.85 126.24
C LEU A 296 -22.92 65.61 127.36
N GLU A 297 -21.64 65.96 127.19
CA GLU A 297 -20.88 66.79 128.12
C GLU A 297 -21.51 68.16 128.26
N TRP A 298 -21.89 68.79 127.15
CA TRP A 298 -22.61 70.06 127.15
C TRP A 298 -23.94 69.96 127.92
N ARG A 299 -24.72 68.89 127.68
CA ARG A 299 -25.97 68.63 128.40
C ARG A 299 -25.72 68.38 129.90
N HIS A 300 -24.68 67.64 130.27
CA HIS A 300 -24.33 67.39 131.66
C HIS A 300 -23.89 68.69 132.37
N ALA A 301 -23.03 69.48 131.73
CA ALA A 301 -22.64 70.79 132.25
C ALA A 301 -23.85 71.72 132.42
N LEU A 302 -24.80 71.69 131.48
CA LEU A 302 -26.06 72.42 131.61
C LEU A 302 -26.89 71.94 132.81
N PHE A 303 -27.05 70.62 132.99
CA PHE A 303 -27.75 70.07 134.15
C PHE A 303 -27.05 70.39 135.48
N LEU A 304 -25.72 70.36 135.54
CA LEU A 304 -24.98 70.76 136.74
C LEU A 304 -25.19 72.25 137.04
N ARG A 305 -25.17 73.11 136.01
CA ARG A 305 -25.46 74.55 136.19
C ARG A 305 -26.90 74.79 136.65
N GLN A 306 -27.88 74.13 136.04
CA GLN A 306 -29.29 74.21 136.44
C GLN A 306 -29.49 73.64 137.85
N GLY A 307 -28.88 72.50 138.16
CA GLY A 307 -28.92 71.88 139.49
C GLY A 307 -28.32 72.78 140.56
N LEU A 308 -27.13 73.36 140.31
CA LEU A 308 -26.51 74.34 141.20
C LEU A 308 -27.38 75.59 141.37
N ALA A 309 -27.97 76.11 140.29
CA ALA A 309 -28.88 77.25 140.36
C ALA A 309 -30.10 76.92 141.24
N HIS A 310 -30.71 75.74 141.08
CA HIS A 310 -31.83 75.29 141.91
C HIS A 310 -31.42 75.05 143.38
N TRP A 311 -30.21 74.53 143.64
CA TRP A 311 -29.70 74.35 145.00
C TRP A 311 -29.43 75.67 145.70
N ILE A 312 -28.81 76.63 144.99
CA ILE A 312 -28.60 77.99 145.48
C ILE A 312 -29.94 78.66 145.75
N GLN A 313 -30.91 78.52 144.84
CA GLN A 313 -32.26 79.06 145.02
C GLN A 313 -32.96 78.43 146.23
N ALA A 314 -32.90 77.11 146.40
CA ALA A 314 -33.45 76.41 147.56
C ALA A 314 -32.74 76.83 148.87
N ALA A 315 -31.41 76.99 148.85
CA ALA A 315 -30.64 77.47 149.98
C ALA A 315 -31.03 78.90 150.37
N PHE A 316 -31.25 79.79 149.39
CA PHE A 316 -31.76 81.14 149.64
C PHE A 316 -33.17 81.11 150.22
N VAL A 317 -34.08 80.27 149.70
CA VAL A 317 -35.44 80.11 150.26
C VAL A 317 -35.38 79.61 151.71
N LEU A 318 -34.56 78.59 152.01
CA LEU A 318 -34.38 78.09 153.36
C LEU A 318 -33.71 79.12 154.29
N GLN A 319 -32.75 79.89 153.80
CA GLN A 319 -32.14 80.99 154.54
C GLN A 319 -33.17 82.08 154.84
N GLU A 320 -34.03 82.41 153.88
CA GLU A 320 -35.13 83.35 154.05
C GLU A 320 -36.15 82.85 155.07
N GLU A 321 -36.50 81.56 155.04
CA GLU A 321 -37.35 80.91 156.06
C GLU A 321 -36.71 80.96 157.46
N ARG A 322 -35.41 80.66 157.58
CA ARG A 322 -34.68 80.80 158.86
C ARG A 322 -34.68 82.23 159.35
N MET A 323 -34.44 83.21 158.48
CA MET A 323 -34.48 84.63 158.84
C MET A 323 -35.87 85.06 159.29
N LYS A 324 -36.93 84.62 158.60
CA LYS A 324 -38.34 84.83 159.00
C LYS A 324 -38.64 84.19 160.35
N GLU A 325 -38.15 82.98 160.61
CA GLU A 325 -38.35 82.29 161.88
C GLU A 325 -37.58 82.96 163.03
N VAL A 326 -36.35 83.42 162.80
CA VAL A 326 -35.58 84.22 163.77
C VAL A 326 -36.30 85.55 164.05
N GLN A 327 -36.82 86.23 163.02
CA GLN A 327 -37.62 87.45 163.19
C GLN A 327 -38.91 87.19 163.98
N ARG A 328 -39.63 86.09 163.71
CA ARG A 328 -40.81 85.69 164.49
C ARG A 328 -40.46 85.41 165.95
N ARG A 329 -39.36 84.70 166.22
CA ARG A 329 -38.90 84.44 167.59
C ARG A 329 -38.46 85.72 168.30
N ALA A 330 -37.79 86.63 167.59
CA ALA A 330 -37.44 87.95 168.13
C ALA A 330 -38.69 88.78 168.44
N ALA A 331 -39.71 88.75 167.57
CA ALA A 331 -40.99 89.40 167.80
C ALA A 331 -41.77 88.79 168.97
N LEU A 332 -41.80 87.46 169.10
CA LEU A 332 -42.41 86.79 170.26
C LEU A 332 -41.66 87.07 171.56
N ALA A 333 -40.32 87.09 171.52
CA ALA A 333 -39.49 87.41 172.67
C ALA A 333 -39.68 88.87 173.11
N SER A 334 -39.78 89.81 172.17
CA SER A 334 -40.08 91.21 172.49
C SER A 334 -41.50 91.37 173.03
N ASP A 335 -42.50 90.67 172.47
CA ASP A 335 -43.88 90.69 172.96
C ASP A 335 -43.99 90.14 174.40
N LEU A 336 -43.25 89.08 174.72
CA LEU A 336 -43.14 88.55 176.09
C LEU A 336 -42.47 89.54 177.06
N LEU A 337 -41.42 90.23 176.61
CA LEU A 337 -40.74 91.28 177.37
C LEU A 337 -41.70 92.44 177.66
N TRP A 338 -42.46 92.90 176.66
CA TRP A 338 -43.48 93.94 176.82
C TRP A 338 -44.61 93.53 177.77
N ARG A 339 -45.09 92.29 177.69
CA ARG A 339 -46.07 91.76 178.66
C ARG A 339 -45.51 91.63 180.08
N ARG A 340 -44.20 91.45 180.23
CA ARG A 340 -43.51 91.41 181.53
C ARG A 340 -43.34 92.81 182.11
N ILE A 341 -42.97 93.79 181.28
CA ILE A 341 -42.92 95.22 181.63
C ILE A 341 -44.32 95.71 182.03
N ALA A 342 -45.37 95.36 181.27
CA ALA A 342 -46.74 95.70 181.60
C ALA A 342 -47.17 95.13 182.96
N ARG A 343 -46.80 93.87 183.26
CA ARG A 343 -47.05 93.23 184.56
C ARG A 343 -46.32 93.93 185.72
N ILE A 344 -45.07 94.31 185.52
CA ILE A 344 -44.28 95.05 186.51
C ILE A 344 -44.91 96.44 186.76
N ALA A 345 -45.32 97.15 185.70
CA ALA A 345 -46.01 98.43 185.82
C ALA A 345 -47.33 98.32 186.60
N SER A 346 -48.17 97.31 186.30
CA SER A 346 -49.41 97.06 187.05
C SER A 346 -49.15 96.60 188.49
N HIS A 347 -48.05 95.91 188.76
CA HIS A 347 -47.66 95.50 190.12
C HIS A 347 -47.19 96.69 190.96
N TRP A 348 -46.44 97.64 190.38
CA TRP A 348 -46.09 98.89 191.05
C TRP A 348 -47.32 99.79 191.29
N GLN A 349 -48.30 99.77 190.39
CA GLN A 349 -49.57 100.48 190.56
C GLN A 349 -50.42 99.88 191.71
N TYR A 350 -50.35 98.56 191.92
CA TYR A 350 -50.99 97.86 193.04
C TYR A 350 -50.26 98.08 194.39
N VAL A 351 -48.92 98.17 194.36
CA VAL A 351 -48.08 98.43 195.55
C VAL A 351 -48.20 99.88 196.04
N ALA A 352 -48.55 100.83 195.17
CA ALA A 352 -48.78 102.23 195.55
C ALA A 352 -50.08 102.49 196.36
N VAL A 353 -51.09 101.60 196.27
CA VAL A 353 -52.40 101.78 196.92
C VAL A 353 -52.49 101.16 198.33
N ASN A 354 -51.62 100.20 198.67
CA ASN A 354 -51.81 99.34 199.85
C ASN A 354 -50.70 99.40 200.93
N HIS A 355 -49.96 100.51 201.06
CA HIS A 355 -49.09 100.89 202.20
C HIS A 355 -48.45 99.75 203.04
N LEU A 356 -47.74 98.81 202.41
CA LEU A 356 -46.98 97.75 203.09
C LEU A 356 -45.49 97.88 202.75
N ILE A 357 -44.84 98.83 203.41
CA ILE A 357 -43.38 99.01 203.40
C ILE A 357 -42.82 98.54 204.76
N LYS A 358 -42.13 97.40 204.73
CA LYS A 358 -41.10 96.98 205.70
C LYS A 358 -40.05 96.24 204.86
N GLY A 359 -38.87 96.78 204.60
CA GLY A 359 -37.73 96.72 205.52
C GLY A 359 -36.76 95.59 205.12
N PRO A 360 -35.44 95.67 205.40
CA PRO A 360 -34.35 95.37 204.46
C PRO A 360 -33.51 94.11 204.77
N ARG A 361 -32.69 93.63 203.80
CA ARG A 361 -31.32 93.01 203.92
C ARG A 361 -30.87 92.35 202.59
N GLY A 362 -29.62 92.61 202.14
CA GLY A 362 -28.89 91.84 201.09
C GLY A 362 -28.26 90.54 201.63
N PRO A 363 -27.17 89.94 201.06
CA PRO A 363 -26.33 90.31 199.89
C PRO A 363 -25.74 89.11 199.02
N ARG A 364 -24.79 89.42 198.11
CA ARG A 364 -23.63 88.63 197.55
C ARG A 364 -23.89 87.52 196.49
N LEU A 365 -23.34 87.55 195.27
CA LEU A 365 -21.93 87.47 194.74
C LEU A 365 -21.32 86.04 194.69
N THR A 366 -20.83 85.66 193.49
CA THR A 366 -19.64 84.86 193.05
C THR A 366 -20.01 83.82 191.96
N HIS A 367 -19.54 83.83 190.70
CA HIS A 367 -18.19 83.78 190.08
C HIS A 367 -17.50 82.40 190.13
N GLU A 368 -16.85 82.04 189.00
CA GLU A 368 -15.78 81.02 188.79
C GLU A 368 -16.18 79.55 188.50
N HIS A 369 -15.47 78.72 187.71
CA HIS A 369 -14.42 78.82 186.66
C HIS A 369 -14.18 77.38 186.12
N MET A 370 -13.42 77.27 185.00
CA MET A 370 -12.46 76.18 184.67
C MET A 370 -13.00 74.82 184.18
N THR A 371 -12.41 74.04 183.26
CA THR A 371 -11.37 74.14 182.20
C THR A 371 -11.39 72.80 181.41
N TYR A 372 -10.87 72.81 180.17
CA TYR A 372 -10.47 71.77 179.17
C TYR A 372 -10.04 70.36 179.69
N PRO A 373 -9.88 69.27 178.88
CA PRO A 373 -9.41 69.22 177.47
C PRO A 373 -9.88 68.07 176.52
N THR A 374 -9.47 68.19 175.25
CA THR A 374 -9.37 67.23 174.10
C THR A 374 -8.53 65.96 174.46
N PRO A 375 -8.40 64.83 173.68
CA PRO A 375 -8.37 64.73 172.20
C PRO A 375 -8.76 63.39 171.46
N ALA A 376 -8.83 63.49 170.12
CA ALA A 376 -8.23 62.63 169.06
C ALA A 376 -8.78 61.26 168.53
N ARG A 377 -8.59 61.15 167.19
CA ARG A 377 -8.41 60.01 166.25
C ARG A 377 -9.68 59.33 165.69
N ASN A 378 -9.98 59.37 164.38
CA ASN A 378 -9.31 59.01 163.09
C ASN A 378 -9.62 57.58 162.59
N ILE A 379 -9.90 57.49 161.27
CA ILE A 379 -10.00 56.30 160.38
C ILE A 379 -11.43 55.68 160.39
N SER A 380 -12.17 55.44 159.30
CA SER A 380 -11.85 55.13 157.89
C SER A 380 -13.01 55.55 156.97
N PHE A 381 -12.67 56.07 155.79
CA PHE A 381 -13.56 56.27 154.64
C PHE A 381 -13.90 54.94 153.97
N HIS A 382 -15.19 54.64 153.79
CA HIS A 382 -15.77 54.16 152.52
C HIS A 382 -17.29 53.97 152.68
N ASP A 383 -18.06 55.01 152.37
CA ASP A 383 -19.49 54.88 152.06
C ASP A 383 -19.72 55.26 150.59
N ILE A 384 -20.17 54.31 149.78
CA ILE A 384 -21.58 54.13 149.40
C ILE A 384 -22.09 55.34 148.61
N VAL A 385 -21.94 55.26 147.29
CA VAL A 385 -22.86 55.89 146.35
C VAL A 385 -23.16 54.88 145.25
N GLN A 386 -24.40 54.36 145.29
CA GLN A 386 -25.06 53.70 144.16
C GLN A 386 -25.03 54.59 142.91
N PRO A 387 -24.97 53.99 141.72
CA PRO A 387 -25.80 54.49 140.64
C PRO A 387 -26.69 53.40 140.05
N LEU A 388 -27.97 53.74 140.04
CA LEU A 388 -29.02 53.20 139.20
C LEU A 388 -28.61 53.21 137.72
N GLY A 389 -29.01 52.15 137.02
CA GLY A 389 -29.29 52.18 135.59
C GLY A 389 -28.11 51.86 134.69
N MET A 390 -28.21 50.76 133.94
CA MET A 390 -28.50 50.82 132.51
C MET A 390 -28.46 49.39 131.93
N SER A 391 -29.67 48.88 131.65
CA SER A 391 -30.03 47.98 130.56
C SER A 391 -28.89 47.30 129.79
N SER A 392 -28.62 46.04 130.13
CA SER A 392 -28.07 45.05 129.20
C SER A 392 -29.11 44.78 128.12
N VAL A 393 -29.02 45.52 127.01
CA VAL A 393 -29.77 45.19 125.79
C VAL A 393 -29.04 44.03 125.12
N VAL A 394 -29.67 42.87 125.25
CA VAL A 394 -29.56 41.70 124.37
C VAL A 394 -29.52 42.17 122.92
N VAL A 395 -28.34 42.12 122.27
CA VAL A 395 -28.25 42.20 120.81
C VAL A 395 -28.66 40.83 120.30
N THR A 396 -29.95 40.70 120.04
CA THR A 396 -30.55 39.64 119.23
C THR A 396 -29.79 39.53 117.90
N SER A 397 -29.40 38.30 117.60
CA SER A 397 -28.99 37.77 116.31
C SER A 397 -29.74 38.43 115.13
N ALA A 398 -29.01 39.17 114.29
CA ALA A 398 -29.52 39.58 113.00
C ALA A 398 -29.56 38.37 112.03
N PRO A 399 -30.66 38.12 111.31
CA PRO A 399 -30.77 37.02 110.37
C PRO A 399 -29.87 37.24 109.14
N ARG A 400 -29.23 36.15 108.72
CA ARG A 400 -28.38 36.02 107.52
C ARG A 400 -29.10 36.57 106.29
N ARG A 401 -28.49 37.54 105.60
CA ARG A 401 -28.87 37.90 104.22
C ARG A 401 -28.48 36.76 103.26
N PRO A 402 -29.37 36.32 102.35
CA PRO A 402 -29.00 35.39 101.29
C PRO A 402 -28.13 36.09 100.23
N GLN A 403 -27.16 35.35 99.68
CA GLN A 403 -26.29 35.80 98.60
C GLN A 403 -27.07 35.89 97.27
N PRO A 404 -26.76 36.86 96.39
CA PRO A 404 -27.37 36.92 95.07
C PRO A 404 -26.85 35.79 94.17
N ARG A 405 -27.77 34.94 93.70
CA ARG A 405 -27.53 33.96 92.64
C ARG A 405 -27.44 34.71 91.30
N LYS A 406 -26.43 34.35 90.51
CA LYS A 406 -26.29 34.79 89.11
C LYS A 406 -27.33 34.06 88.25
N PRO A 407 -28.01 34.73 87.30
CA PRO A 407 -28.88 34.05 86.34
C PRO A 407 -28.03 33.21 85.39
N LEU A 408 -28.34 31.92 85.34
CA LEU A 408 -27.73 30.89 84.50
C LEU A 408 -28.74 30.48 83.41
N GLU A 409 -29.27 31.45 82.66
CA GLU A 409 -30.27 31.24 81.60
C GLU A 409 -30.09 32.24 80.45
N LEU A 410 -28.90 32.28 79.84
CA LEU A 410 -28.68 33.13 78.65
C LEU A 410 -27.46 32.71 77.82
N LEU A 411 -27.24 31.40 77.66
CA LEU A 411 -26.08 30.90 76.91
C LEU A 411 -26.26 29.50 76.30
N TYR A 412 -27.46 29.10 75.87
CA TYR A 412 -27.63 27.99 74.92
C TYR A 412 -28.94 28.16 74.14
N ASP A 413 -28.85 28.78 72.96
CA ASP A 413 -29.76 28.54 71.84
C ASP A 413 -29.06 29.01 70.56
N GLY A 414 -28.52 28.06 69.80
CA GLY A 414 -27.78 28.38 68.59
C GLY A 414 -27.11 27.16 67.98
N ASP A 415 -27.91 26.23 67.44
CA ASP A 415 -27.51 25.28 66.40
C ASP A 415 -28.80 24.76 65.72
N PRO A 416 -28.77 24.23 64.48
CA PRO A 416 -28.30 24.87 63.26
C PRO A 416 -29.40 24.78 62.18
N LYS A 417 -29.80 25.91 61.57
CA LYS A 417 -30.69 25.86 60.40
C LYS A 417 -29.91 25.41 59.17
N GLN A 418 -30.11 24.14 58.84
CA GLN A 418 -30.00 23.58 57.50
C GLN A 418 -30.72 24.49 56.50
N SER A 419 -30.01 24.89 55.45
CA SER A 419 -30.59 25.49 54.24
C SER A 419 -30.42 24.52 53.07
N PRO A 420 -31.44 24.34 52.21
CA PRO A 420 -31.57 23.19 51.34
C PRO A 420 -30.91 23.38 49.96
N ARG A 421 -30.54 22.24 49.37
CA ARG A 421 -30.42 22.05 47.92
C ARG A 421 -31.74 22.43 47.22
N SER A 422 -31.66 23.13 46.09
CA SER A 422 -32.34 22.76 44.82
C SER A 422 -32.38 23.91 43.81
N SER A 423 -32.16 23.55 42.54
CA SER A 423 -32.75 24.10 41.31
C SER A 423 -32.46 25.56 40.89
N LYS A 424 -31.54 25.70 39.92
CA LYS A 424 -31.75 26.51 38.71
C LYS A 424 -31.34 25.68 37.49
N LEU A 425 -32.34 25.07 36.87
CA LEU A 425 -32.36 24.66 35.47
C LEU A 425 -32.93 25.85 34.69
N ASP A 426 -32.24 26.28 33.65
CA ASP A 426 -32.71 27.31 32.75
C ASP A 426 -33.86 26.76 31.88
N PRO A 427 -34.96 27.53 31.70
CA PRO A 427 -36.05 27.14 30.86
C PRO A 427 -35.80 27.46 29.39
N VAL A 428 -35.95 26.40 28.60
CA VAL A 428 -36.29 26.34 27.18
C VAL A 428 -37.24 27.46 26.76
N HIS A 429 -36.80 28.28 25.81
CA HIS A 429 -37.65 29.22 25.08
C HIS A 429 -38.08 28.55 23.77
N ILE A 430 -39.36 28.17 23.69
CA ILE A 430 -40.06 27.76 22.46
C ILE A 430 -40.81 28.98 21.98
N GLU A 431 -40.47 29.48 20.79
CA GLU A 431 -41.32 30.35 19.98
C GLU A 431 -41.52 29.73 18.58
N PRO A 432 -42.64 30.03 17.91
CA PRO A 432 -43.36 29.09 17.09
C PRO A 432 -43.07 29.21 15.59
N LEU A 433 -43.33 28.09 14.90
CA LEU A 433 -43.33 27.94 13.45
C LEU A 433 -44.19 28.99 12.73
N VAL A 434 -43.62 29.61 11.70
CA VAL A 434 -44.33 30.07 10.50
C VAL A 434 -43.66 29.41 9.28
N PRO A 435 -44.43 28.83 8.35
CA PRO A 435 -43.90 28.04 7.25
C PRO A 435 -43.67 28.92 6.01
N GLU A 436 -42.50 28.85 5.38
CA GLU A 436 -42.39 29.29 3.98
C GLU A 436 -41.28 28.59 3.19
N LYS A 437 -41.74 28.04 2.06
CA LYS A 437 -41.08 27.87 0.75
C LYS A 437 -39.89 26.91 0.63
N GLU A 438 -40.24 25.77 0.03
CA GLU A 438 -39.37 24.86 -0.69
C GLU A 438 -38.50 25.60 -1.73
N ILE A 439 -37.23 25.76 -1.39
CA ILE A 439 -36.15 26.02 -2.35
C ILE A 439 -35.47 24.67 -2.55
N PRO A 440 -35.21 24.21 -3.80
CA PRO A 440 -34.57 22.93 -4.04
C PRO A 440 -33.19 22.91 -3.36
N PRO A 441 -32.81 21.81 -2.69
CA PRO A 441 -31.59 21.76 -1.90
C PRO A 441 -30.38 21.99 -2.81
N LYS A 442 -29.76 23.17 -2.66
CA LYS A 442 -28.35 23.34 -2.99
C LYS A 442 -27.60 22.28 -2.20
N ILE A 443 -27.04 21.30 -2.92
CA ILE A 443 -26.12 20.30 -2.38
C ILE A 443 -24.90 21.08 -1.87
N THR A 444 -24.97 21.56 -0.64
CA THR A 444 -23.81 22.08 0.08
C THR A 444 -22.93 20.88 0.38
N ASP A 445 -21.71 20.95 -0.11
CA ASP A 445 -20.59 19.99 -0.04
C ASP A 445 -20.09 19.73 1.41
N THR A 446 -20.99 19.86 2.39
CA THR A 446 -20.71 19.84 3.83
C THR A 446 -20.89 18.46 4.45
N GLY A 447 -21.62 17.55 3.80
CA GLY A 447 -21.83 16.19 4.31
C GLY A 447 -20.61 15.28 4.19
N ILE A 448 -19.78 15.46 3.17
CA ILE A 448 -18.74 14.48 2.83
C ILE A 448 -17.45 14.69 3.64
N ARG A 449 -17.13 15.93 4.03
CA ARG A 449 -15.91 16.25 4.79
C ARG A 449 -15.90 15.71 6.23
N LYS A 450 -17.05 15.37 6.81
CA LYS A 450 -17.15 14.91 8.20
C LYS A 450 -16.50 13.54 8.45
N TYR A 451 -16.17 12.78 7.39
CA TYR A 451 -15.78 11.37 7.48
C TYR A 451 -14.31 11.07 7.18
N GLY A 452 -13.45 12.09 7.03
CA GLY A 452 -12.06 11.87 6.62
C GLY A 452 -11.93 11.23 5.23
N ILE A 453 -13.04 11.16 4.48
CA ILE A 453 -13.06 10.73 3.08
C ILE A 453 -12.47 11.89 2.27
N GLN A 454 -11.17 11.81 2.02
CA GLN A 454 -10.49 12.70 1.09
C GLN A 454 -10.96 12.33 -0.32
N ILE A 455 -12.06 12.95 -0.77
CA ILE A 455 -12.33 12.99 -2.21
C ILE A 455 -11.18 13.81 -2.83
N PRO A 456 -10.42 13.26 -3.78
CA PRO A 456 -9.40 14.01 -4.49
C PRO A 456 -10.04 15.29 -5.07
N PRO A 457 -9.57 16.49 -4.67
CA PRO A 457 -10.19 17.73 -5.12
C PRO A 457 -10.12 17.78 -6.66
N PRO A 458 -11.20 18.21 -7.34
CA PRO A 458 -11.19 18.33 -8.79
C PRO A 458 -10.03 19.26 -9.18
N ARG A 459 -9.11 18.77 -10.03
CA ARG A 459 -8.01 19.61 -10.52
C ARG A 459 -8.64 20.74 -11.36
N PRO A 460 -8.34 22.01 -11.08
CA PRO A 460 -8.85 23.11 -11.88
C PRO A 460 -8.30 23.01 -13.30
N ILE A 461 -9.19 22.76 -14.24
CA ILE A 461 -8.87 22.64 -15.67
C ILE A 461 -8.48 24.04 -16.17
N SER A 462 -7.23 24.19 -16.60
CA SER A 462 -6.72 25.43 -17.19
C SER A 462 -7.22 25.54 -18.63
N PRO A 463 -7.85 26.66 -19.06
CA PRO A 463 -8.53 26.76 -20.36
C PRO A 463 -7.62 26.81 -21.59
N LYS A 464 -6.34 26.43 -21.50
CA LYS A 464 -5.34 26.54 -22.59
C LYS A 464 -4.74 25.22 -23.10
N ALA A 465 -5.19 24.05 -22.64
CA ALA A 465 -4.66 22.75 -23.07
C ALA A 465 -5.79 21.80 -23.54
N VAL A 466 -6.58 22.22 -24.52
CA VAL A 466 -7.89 21.61 -24.83
C VAL A 466 -7.81 20.17 -25.37
N ASP A 467 -6.69 19.75 -25.99
CA ASP A 467 -6.60 18.42 -26.62
C ASP A 467 -5.76 17.41 -25.84
N GLN A 468 -4.79 17.84 -25.01
CA GLN A 468 -4.04 16.94 -24.10
C GLN A 468 -4.76 16.68 -22.76
N ASP A 469 -5.73 17.52 -22.37
CA ASP A 469 -6.46 17.35 -21.11
C ASP A 469 -7.66 16.39 -21.20
N LEU A 470 -8.10 16.00 -22.41
CA LEU A 470 -9.26 15.10 -22.57
C LEU A 470 -8.97 13.68 -22.07
N GLU A 471 -7.79 13.13 -22.37
CA GLU A 471 -7.38 11.83 -21.83
C GLU A 471 -7.19 11.89 -20.31
N SER A 472 -6.54 12.95 -19.79
CA SER A 472 -6.40 13.13 -18.34
C SER A 472 -7.73 13.29 -17.61
N LEU A 473 -8.74 13.92 -18.24
CA LEU A 473 -10.08 14.05 -17.68
C LEU A 473 -10.80 12.70 -17.66
N VAL A 474 -10.69 11.93 -18.73
CA VAL A 474 -11.26 10.57 -18.80
C VAL A 474 -10.61 9.67 -17.76
N ASP A 475 -9.28 9.72 -17.60
CA ASP A 475 -8.56 8.97 -16.58
C ASP A 475 -8.99 9.35 -15.15
N ASP A 476 -9.20 10.65 -14.86
CA ASP A 476 -9.72 11.11 -13.55
C ASP A 476 -11.17 10.64 -13.30
N MET A 477 -12.01 10.67 -14.34
CA MET A 477 -13.38 10.15 -14.27
C MET A 477 -13.41 8.63 -14.06
N GLU A 478 -12.52 7.88 -14.73
CA GLU A 478 -12.37 6.44 -14.56
C GLU A 478 -11.85 6.09 -13.16
N ALA A 479 -10.83 6.80 -12.66
CA ALA A 479 -10.32 6.63 -11.31
C ALA A 479 -11.42 6.90 -10.24
N ARG A 480 -12.22 7.95 -10.42
CA ARG A 480 -13.37 8.24 -9.55
C ARG A 480 -14.46 7.17 -9.62
N LEU A 481 -14.73 6.61 -10.79
CA LEU A 481 -15.68 5.50 -10.96
C LEU A 481 -15.18 4.22 -10.27
N GLN A 482 -13.89 3.90 -10.37
CA GLN A 482 -13.27 2.78 -9.67
C GLN A 482 -13.35 2.96 -8.15
N TYR A 483 -13.02 4.16 -7.66
CA TYR A 483 -13.16 4.51 -6.24
C TYR A 483 -14.59 4.27 -5.71
N TRP A 484 -15.60 4.72 -6.45
CA TRP A 484 -17.00 4.49 -6.07
C TRP A 484 -17.41 3.02 -6.15
N HIS A 485 -16.83 2.25 -7.08
CA HIS A 485 -17.04 0.81 -7.16
C HIS A 485 -16.48 0.10 -5.93
N GLU A 486 -15.25 0.41 -5.52
CA GLU A 486 -14.63 -0.12 -4.32
C GLU A 486 -15.45 0.22 -3.07
N LYS A 487 -15.86 1.48 -2.91
CA LYS A 487 -16.71 1.91 -1.79
C LYS A 487 -18.04 1.18 -1.74
N LYS A 488 -18.66 0.91 -2.90
CA LYS A 488 -19.88 0.10 -2.97
C LYS A 488 -19.65 -1.32 -2.46
N THR A 489 -18.50 -1.95 -2.74
CA THR A 489 -18.19 -3.28 -2.20
C THR A 489 -17.96 -3.25 -0.68
N GLU A 490 -17.30 -2.21 -0.17
CA GLU A 490 -17.13 -1.99 1.27
C GLU A 490 -18.47 -1.83 1.97
N TRP A 491 -19.37 -1.02 1.43
CA TRP A 491 -20.71 -0.82 2.00
C TRP A 491 -21.56 -2.09 1.99
N LYS A 492 -21.43 -2.93 0.95
CA LYS A 492 -22.08 -4.26 0.92
C LYS A 492 -21.54 -5.17 2.03
N ARG A 493 -20.22 -5.20 2.24
CA ARG A 493 -19.60 -5.95 3.34
C ARG A 493 -20.07 -5.44 4.70
N HIS A 494 -20.08 -4.12 4.89
CA HIS A 494 -20.55 -3.50 6.12
C HIS A 494 -22.03 -3.80 6.40
N LYS A 495 -22.89 -3.78 5.37
CA LYS A 495 -24.30 -4.18 5.49
C LYS A 495 -24.43 -5.65 5.92
N HIS A 496 -23.64 -6.54 5.32
CA HIS A 496 -23.66 -7.96 5.67
C HIS A 496 -23.27 -8.19 7.14
N GLN A 497 -22.22 -7.52 7.64
CA GLN A 497 -21.83 -7.58 9.05
C GLN A 497 -22.95 -7.08 9.99
N LEU A 498 -23.67 -6.03 9.58
CA LEU A 498 -24.84 -5.54 10.30
C LEU A 498 -25.96 -6.59 10.39
N ASP A 499 -26.24 -7.26 9.28
CA ASP A 499 -27.27 -8.29 9.21
C ASP A 499 -26.88 -9.54 10.02
N GLU A 500 -25.59 -9.91 10.04
CA GLU A 500 -25.05 -10.95 10.93
C GLU A 500 -25.21 -10.57 12.41
N LEU A 501 -24.91 -9.33 12.79
CA LEU A 501 -25.09 -8.85 14.16
C LEU A 501 -26.56 -8.85 14.59
N ARG A 502 -27.48 -8.47 13.69
CA ARG A 502 -28.93 -8.57 13.93
C ARG A 502 -29.36 -10.01 14.16
N LEU A 503 -28.84 -10.93 13.35
CA LEU A 503 -29.13 -12.36 13.48
C LEU A 503 -28.58 -12.92 14.79
N HIS A 504 -27.36 -12.55 15.18
CA HIS A 504 -26.80 -12.92 16.49
C HIS A 504 -27.63 -12.38 17.65
N LEU A 505 -28.07 -11.10 17.61
CA LEU A 505 -28.92 -10.51 18.64
C LEU A 505 -30.32 -11.11 18.72
N SER A 506 -30.81 -11.71 17.63
CA SER A 506 -32.09 -12.43 17.61
C SER A 506 -32.04 -13.82 18.26
N SER A 507 -30.84 -14.38 18.44
CA SER A 507 -30.66 -15.66 19.12
C SER A 507 -30.91 -15.54 20.63
N LYS A 508 -31.83 -16.36 21.16
CA LYS A 508 -32.24 -16.32 22.59
C LYS A 508 -31.17 -16.79 23.58
N THR A 509 -30.02 -17.27 23.12
CA THR A 509 -29.03 -17.97 23.95
C THR A 509 -27.87 -17.10 24.46
N LEU A 510 -27.86 -15.80 24.18
CA LEU A 510 -26.76 -14.92 24.58
C LEU A 510 -26.89 -14.38 26.02
N PRO A 511 -25.77 -14.33 26.78
CA PRO A 511 -25.70 -13.62 28.06
C PRO A 511 -26.05 -12.14 27.91
N GLU A 512 -26.76 -11.59 28.91
CA GLU A 512 -27.30 -10.22 28.89
C GLU A 512 -26.20 -9.15 28.74
N SER A 513 -25.04 -9.34 29.37
CA SER A 513 -23.89 -8.44 29.24
C SER A 513 -23.30 -8.41 27.82
N THR A 514 -23.28 -9.54 27.11
CA THR A 514 -22.84 -9.62 25.71
C THR A 514 -23.87 -8.97 24.79
N ARG A 515 -25.16 -9.12 25.12
CA ARG A 515 -26.27 -8.52 24.37
C ARG A 515 -26.20 -6.99 24.37
N GLU A 516 -25.93 -6.37 25.52
CA GLU A 516 -25.79 -4.91 25.62
C GLU A 516 -24.62 -4.36 24.77
N VAL A 517 -23.46 -5.04 24.80
CA VAL A 517 -22.29 -4.63 24.01
C VAL A 517 -22.58 -4.76 22.51
N LEU A 518 -23.20 -5.86 22.09
CA LEU A 518 -23.59 -6.07 20.70
C LEU A 518 -24.66 -5.07 20.24
N GLN A 519 -25.57 -4.68 21.13
CA GLN A 519 -26.60 -3.67 20.84
C GLN A 519 -25.99 -2.27 20.64
N ARG A 520 -25.06 -1.85 21.51
CA ARG A 520 -24.32 -0.58 21.30
C ARG A 520 -23.49 -0.61 20.02
N THR A 521 -22.88 -1.76 19.71
CA THR A 521 -22.10 -1.94 18.47
C THR A 521 -23.01 -1.85 17.24
N LEU A 522 -24.21 -2.46 17.31
CA LEU A 522 -25.22 -2.38 16.27
C LEU A 522 -25.69 -0.94 16.07
N GLU A 523 -25.97 -0.17 17.14
CA GLU A 523 -26.39 1.23 17.03
C GLU A 523 -25.34 2.09 16.31
N VAL A 524 -24.05 1.91 16.65
CA VAL A 524 -22.94 2.61 15.99
C VAL A 524 -22.85 2.20 14.52
N MET A 525 -22.93 0.91 14.21
CA MET A 525 -22.89 0.43 12.84
C MET A 525 -24.13 0.84 12.03
N GLU A 526 -25.30 0.94 12.64
CA GLU A 526 -26.50 1.46 11.96
C GLU A 526 -26.36 2.94 11.63
N ALA A 527 -25.75 3.74 12.51
CA ALA A 527 -25.43 5.12 12.22
C ALA A 527 -24.46 5.24 11.04
N THR A 528 -23.35 4.48 11.03
CA THR A 528 -22.41 4.48 9.91
C THR A 528 -23.04 3.95 8.61
N HIS A 529 -23.96 2.99 8.69
CA HIS A 529 -24.68 2.50 7.52
C HIS A 529 -25.64 3.53 6.93
N ARG A 530 -26.36 4.30 7.76
CA ARG A 530 -27.18 5.44 7.28
C ARG A 530 -26.32 6.47 6.55
N ASP A 531 -25.13 6.73 7.07
CA ASP A 531 -24.18 7.65 6.43
C ASP A 531 -23.65 7.09 5.10
N HIS A 532 -23.39 5.78 5.02
CA HIS A 532 -23.04 5.11 3.76
C HIS A 532 -24.18 5.18 2.74
N LEU A 533 -25.45 5.05 3.16
CA LEU A 533 -26.60 5.21 2.27
C LEU A 533 -26.72 6.64 1.73
N ALA A 534 -26.47 7.65 2.57
CA ALA A 534 -26.42 9.05 2.14
C ALA A 534 -25.27 9.30 1.15
N ALA A 535 -24.08 8.79 1.43
CA ALA A 535 -22.93 8.86 0.52
C ALA A 535 -23.18 8.12 -0.81
N HIS A 536 -23.88 6.97 -0.77
CA HIS A 536 -24.28 6.24 -1.97
C HIS A 536 -25.31 7.00 -2.81
N ALA A 537 -26.24 7.69 -2.18
CA ALA A 537 -27.19 8.54 -2.91
C ALA A 537 -26.46 9.70 -3.61
N ALA A 538 -25.52 10.35 -2.93
CA ALA A 538 -24.69 11.41 -3.49
C ALA A 538 -23.81 10.90 -4.65
N SER A 539 -23.14 9.75 -4.48
CA SER A 539 -22.30 9.17 -5.53
C SER A 539 -23.10 8.71 -6.73
N LYS A 540 -24.33 8.21 -6.55
CA LYS A 540 -25.22 7.86 -7.67
C LYS A 540 -25.58 9.08 -8.52
N ALA A 541 -25.72 10.26 -7.91
CA ALA A 541 -25.93 11.50 -8.63
C ALA A 541 -24.66 11.92 -9.40
N GLU A 542 -23.49 11.83 -8.77
CA GLU A 542 -22.20 12.13 -9.41
C GLU A 542 -21.89 11.17 -10.58
N MET A 543 -22.09 9.87 -10.40
CA MET A 543 -21.92 8.86 -11.46
C MET A 543 -22.87 9.10 -12.65
N LYS A 544 -24.11 9.54 -12.40
CA LYS A 544 -25.05 9.93 -13.47
C LYS A 544 -24.56 11.18 -14.21
N SER A 545 -24.02 12.16 -13.48
CA SER A 545 -23.39 13.34 -14.09
C SER A 545 -22.21 12.95 -14.98
N PHE A 546 -21.33 12.07 -14.50
CA PHE A 546 -20.20 11.59 -15.29
C PHE A 546 -20.63 10.77 -16.52
N ALA A 547 -21.62 9.90 -16.38
CA ALA A 547 -22.18 9.16 -17.51
C ALA A 547 -22.70 10.13 -18.59
N HIS A 548 -23.43 11.18 -18.18
CA HIS A 548 -23.91 12.20 -19.09
C HIS A 548 -22.76 12.99 -19.75
N GLN A 549 -21.75 13.39 -18.98
CA GLN A 549 -20.57 14.10 -19.51
C GLN A 549 -19.78 13.23 -20.51
N ILE A 550 -19.61 11.93 -20.24
CA ILE A 550 -18.97 10.99 -21.17
C ILE A 550 -19.79 10.87 -22.45
N GLU A 551 -21.12 10.79 -22.38
CA GLU A 551 -21.99 10.76 -23.57
C GLU A 551 -21.88 12.04 -24.39
N VAL A 552 -21.86 13.21 -23.74
CA VAL A 552 -21.66 14.51 -24.40
C VAL A 552 -20.29 14.55 -25.09
N LEU A 553 -19.21 14.13 -24.42
CA LEU A 553 -17.87 14.09 -25.01
C LEU A 553 -17.79 13.10 -26.18
N LYS A 554 -18.41 11.93 -26.07
CA LYS A 554 -18.50 10.94 -27.16
C LYS A 554 -19.29 11.49 -28.35
N SER A 555 -20.37 12.25 -28.12
CA SER A 555 -21.15 12.88 -29.19
C SER A 555 -20.37 13.98 -29.92
N LYS A 556 -19.62 14.81 -29.18
CA LYS A 556 -18.70 15.82 -29.78
C LYS A 556 -17.62 15.17 -30.62
N ARG A 557 -17.00 14.08 -30.15
CA ARG A 557 -15.98 13.34 -30.91
C ARG A 557 -16.53 12.76 -32.22
N ARG A 558 -17.81 12.34 -32.26
CA ARG A 558 -18.47 11.84 -33.49
C ARG A 558 -18.82 12.93 -34.49
N ASN A 559 -18.91 14.19 -34.08
CA ASN A 559 -19.24 15.31 -34.97
C ASN A 559 -17.99 16.01 -35.54
N VAL A 560 -16.79 15.68 -35.02
CA VAL A 560 -15.50 16.25 -35.46
C VAL A 560 -14.78 15.32 -36.45
N ASN A 561 -15.13 14.03 -36.45
CA ASN A 561 -14.76 13.06 -37.49
C ASN A 561 -15.89 12.98 -38.53
#